data_AF-A0A960FLS6-F1
#
_entry.id   AF-A0A960FLS6-F1
#
_cell.length_a   1.000
_cell.length_b   1.000
_cell.length_c   1.000
_cell.angle_alpha   90.00
_cell.angle_beta   90.00
_cell.angle_gamma   90.00
#
_symmetry.space_group_name_H-M   'P 1'
#
loop_
_entity.id
_entity.type
_entity.pdbx_description
1 polymer ?
#
loop_
_entity_poly.entity_id
_entity_poly.type
_entity_poly.pdbx_seq_one_letter_code
_entity_poly.pdbx_strand_id
1 'polypeptide(L)'
;MRLPLPIEAERTLSDRVAVYGSLDGPAPKGVATLLPFVLPDAIDPNFGGLSVSIGATILGGVEDAVAYLVKYPYGCVEQTSSSLLPLIPLGQLARQGYPMGI
;
A
#
# COMPACT_ATOMS: atom_id res chain seq x y z
N MET A 1 -3.05 35.07 1.25
CA MET A 1 -2.53 33.74 1.63
C MET A 1 -2.80 32.79 0.48
N ARG A 2 -1.79 32.20 -0.16
CA ARG A 2 -1.97 31.21 -1.25
C ARG A 2 -1.89 29.82 -0.61
N LEU A 3 -2.97 29.05 -0.65
CA LEU A 3 -2.92 27.63 -0.30
C LEU A 3 -2.45 26.86 -1.53
N PRO A 4 -1.44 25.97 -1.41
CA PRO A 4 -1.12 25.06 -2.50
C PRO A 4 -2.31 24.12 -2.72
N LEU A 5 -2.73 23.97 -3.98
CA LEU A 5 -3.67 22.94 -4.40
C LEU A 5 -2.84 21.69 -4.75
N PRO A 6 -2.90 20.61 -3.96
CA PRO A 6 -2.24 19.36 -4.32
C PRO A 6 -2.91 18.79 -5.57
N ILE A 7 -2.12 18.54 -6.61
CA ILE A 7 -2.56 17.83 -7.81
C ILE A 7 -1.95 16.44 -7.70
N GLU A 8 -2.80 15.47 -7.38
CA GLU A 8 -2.42 14.06 -7.35
C GLU A 8 -2.84 13.39 -8.66
N ALA A 9 -2.12 12.36 -9.07
CA ALA A 9 -2.55 11.55 -10.19
C ALA A 9 -3.90 10.89 -9.88
N GLU A 10 -4.78 10.81 -10.88
CA GLU A 10 -6.06 10.13 -10.76
C GLU A 10 -5.83 8.68 -10.32
N ARG A 11 -6.47 8.27 -9.22
CA ARG A 11 -6.16 6.98 -8.58
C ARG A 11 -6.53 5.78 -9.46
N THR A 12 -7.54 5.94 -10.33
CA THR A 12 -7.95 4.88 -11.26
C THR A 12 -6.97 4.68 -12.42
N LEU A 13 -6.00 5.57 -12.60
CA LEU A 13 -4.96 5.48 -13.63
C LEU A 13 -3.65 4.88 -13.09
N SER A 14 -3.59 4.56 -11.78
CA SER A 14 -2.45 3.88 -11.16
C SER A 14 -2.79 2.41 -10.94
N ASP A 15 -1.92 1.53 -11.44
CA ASP A 15 -1.98 0.10 -11.11
C ASP A 15 -0.96 -0.23 -10.01
N ARG A 16 -1.33 -1.15 -9.10
CA ARG A 16 -0.49 -1.60 -7.99
C ARG A 16 -0.67 -3.09 -7.81
N VAL A 17 0.45 -3.82 -7.91
CA VAL A 17 0.50 -5.27 -7.69
C VAL A 17 1.43 -5.56 -6.52
N ALA A 18 1.01 -6.46 -5.64
CA ALA A 18 1.84 -6.98 -4.55
C ALA A 18 2.07 -8.48 -4.78
N VAL A 19 3.33 -8.92 -4.65
CA VAL A 19 3.70 -10.33 -4.71
C VAL A 19 4.40 -10.71 -3.42
N TYR A 20 3.97 -11.82 -2.83
CA TYR A 20 4.49 -12.35 -1.58
C TYR A 20 5.10 -13.72 -1.83
N GLY A 21 6.18 -14.03 -1.11
CA GLY A 21 6.84 -15.32 -1.19
C GLY A 21 7.74 -15.55 0.01
N SER A 22 8.18 -16.80 0.17
CA SER A 22 9.25 -17.16 1.10
C SER A 22 10.53 -17.40 0.32
N LEU A 23 11.65 -16.97 0.88
CA LEU A 23 12.98 -17.27 0.37
C LEU A 23 13.61 -18.30 1.30
N ASP A 24 13.24 -19.57 1.13
CA ASP A 24 13.80 -20.69 1.89
C ASP A 24 14.90 -21.38 1.08
N GLY A 25 16.13 -21.41 1.62
CA GLY A 25 17.22 -22.22 1.05
C GLY A 25 18.62 -21.80 1.50
N PRO A 26 19.57 -22.73 1.68
CA PRO A 26 20.97 -22.40 1.91
C PRO A 26 21.56 -21.90 0.59
N ALA A 27 21.44 -20.60 0.32
CA ALA A 27 22.01 -20.00 -0.88
C ALA A 27 23.43 -19.49 -0.57
N PRO A 28 24.51 -20.14 -1.06
CA PRO A 28 25.87 -19.68 -0.82
C PRO A 28 26.19 -18.30 -1.41
N LYS A 29 25.29 -17.71 -2.22
CA LYS A 29 25.43 -16.39 -2.86
C LYS A 29 24.11 -15.59 -3.00
N GLY A 30 23.12 -15.86 -2.16
CA GLY A 30 21.81 -15.19 -2.18
C GLY A 30 20.77 -15.82 -3.12
N VAL A 31 19.49 -15.52 -2.88
CA VAL A 31 18.34 -15.99 -3.66
C VAL A 31 17.85 -14.85 -4.53
N ALA A 32 17.64 -15.10 -5.83
CA ALA A 32 17.09 -14.13 -6.78
C ALA A 32 15.72 -14.61 -7.30
N THR A 33 14.81 -13.68 -7.51
CA THR A 33 13.47 -13.92 -8.09
C THR A 33 13.19 -12.88 -9.16
N LEU A 34 12.50 -13.30 -10.22
CA LEU A 34 12.05 -12.43 -11.31
C LEU A 34 10.57 -12.13 -11.15
N LEU A 35 10.21 -10.85 -11.21
CA LEU A 35 8.83 -10.36 -11.18
C LEU A 35 8.52 -9.70 -12.53
N PRO A 36 7.80 -10.40 -13.44
CA PRO A 36 7.39 -9.79 -14.69
C PRO A 36 6.33 -8.72 -14.43
N PHE A 37 6.40 -7.62 -15.16
CA PHE A 37 5.34 -6.61 -15.23
C PHE A 37 5.12 -6.21 -16.69
N VAL A 38 3.91 -5.78 -17.00
CA VAL A 38 3.52 -5.32 -18.34
C VAL A 38 3.15 -3.86 -18.24
N LEU A 39 3.72 -3.02 -19.11
CA LEU A 39 3.28 -1.64 -19.22
C LEU A 39 1.93 -1.58 -19.95
N PRO A 40 0.96 -0.78 -19.49
CA PRO A 40 -0.31 -0.58 -20.19
C PRO A 40 -0.11 0.01 -21.60
N ASP A 41 -1.02 -0.31 -22.51
CA ASP A 41 -1.06 0.31 -23.85
C ASP A 41 -1.48 1.79 -23.75
N ALA A 42 -1.04 2.61 -24.70
CA ALA A 42 -1.36 4.05 -24.78
C ALA A 42 -0.86 4.92 -23.61
N ILE A 43 0.28 4.57 -23.01
CA ILE A 43 0.99 5.42 -22.03
C ILE A 43 1.67 6.63 -22.67
N ASP A 44 1.58 7.80 -22.02
CA ASP A 44 2.41 8.96 -22.35
C ASP A 44 3.81 8.75 -21.74
N PRO A 45 4.90 8.66 -22.53
CA PRO A 45 6.24 8.42 -22.01
C PRO A 45 6.76 9.54 -21.11
N ASN A 46 6.12 10.71 -21.11
CA ASN A 46 6.46 11.83 -20.24
C ASN A 46 5.70 11.82 -18.91
N PHE A 47 4.69 10.94 -18.76
CA PHE A 47 3.85 10.85 -17.57
C PHE A 47 3.74 9.41 -17.05
N GLY A 48 4.24 9.19 -15.83
CA GLY A 48 4.17 7.91 -15.16
C GLY A 48 5.39 7.63 -14.28
N GLY A 49 5.46 6.43 -13.74
CA GLY A 49 6.61 5.97 -12.95
C GLY A 49 6.42 4.54 -12.44
N LEU A 50 7.53 3.85 -12.22
CA LEU A 50 7.54 2.56 -11.54
C LEU A 50 8.19 2.74 -10.17
N SER A 51 7.43 2.49 -9.11
CA SER A 51 7.94 2.43 -7.74
C SER A 51 7.91 0.99 -7.25
N VAL A 52 9.05 0.51 -6.74
CA VAL A 52 9.17 -0.83 -6.18
C VAL A 52 9.49 -0.71 -4.71
N SER A 53 8.67 -1.33 -3.86
CA SER A 53 8.87 -1.42 -2.43
C SER A 53 9.00 -2.89 -2.04
N ILE A 54 10.05 -3.22 -1.27
CA ILE A 54 10.33 -4.58 -0.81
C ILE A 54 10.36 -4.55 0.71
N GLY A 55 9.62 -5.46 1.34
CA GLY A 55 9.59 -5.61 2.78
C GLY A 55 9.80 -7.07 3.18
N ALA A 56 10.39 -7.29 4.36
CA ALA A 56 10.55 -8.62 4.95
C ALA A 56 9.25 -9.15 5.60
N THR A 57 8.12 -8.47 5.40
CA THR A 57 6.82 -8.83 5.98
C THR A 57 5.73 -8.75 4.92
N ILE A 58 4.69 -9.58 5.07
CA ILE A 58 3.50 -9.55 4.21
C ILE A 58 2.66 -8.27 4.39
N LEU A 59 2.98 -7.45 5.39
CA LEU A 59 2.25 -6.22 5.73
C LEU A 59 2.73 -4.98 4.98
N GLY A 60 3.61 -5.12 3.98
CA GLY A 60 4.02 -3.99 3.14
C GLY A 60 2.82 -3.23 2.57
N GLY A 61 2.75 -1.91 2.79
CA GLY A 61 1.67 -1.04 2.31
C GLY A 61 0.38 -1.06 3.13
N VAL A 62 0.31 -1.83 4.23
CA VAL A 62 -0.87 -1.85 5.12
C VAL A 62 -1.07 -0.51 5.83
N GLU A 63 0.00 0.18 6.19
CA GLU A 63 -0.03 1.50 6.84
C GLU A 63 -0.84 2.55 6.06
N ASP A 64 -0.60 2.68 4.75
CA ASP A 64 -1.32 3.62 3.89
C ASP A 64 -2.80 3.23 3.73
N ALA A 65 -3.08 1.93 3.58
CA ALA A 65 -4.44 1.42 3.44
C ALA A 65 -5.25 1.67 4.72
N VAL A 66 -4.63 1.48 5.88
CA VAL A 66 -5.22 1.76 7.19
C VAL A 66 -5.47 3.24 7.37
N ALA A 67 -4.48 4.09 7.09
CA ALA A 67 -4.62 5.54 7.18
C ALA A 67 -5.76 6.04 6.28
N TYR A 68 -5.92 5.45 5.09
CA TYR A 68 -7.05 5.73 4.20
C TYR A 68 -8.38 5.34 4.80
N LEU A 69 -8.52 4.12 5.33
CA LEU A 69 -9.77 3.68 5.97
C LEU A 69 -10.10 4.53 7.19
N VAL A 70 -9.13 5.01 7.96
CA VAL A 70 -9.41 5.90 9.10
C VAL A 70 -9.85 7.29 8.64
N LYS A 71 -9.21 7.85 7.60
CA LYS A 71 -9.44 9.22 7.13
C LYS A 71 -10.53 9.36 6.06
N TYR A 72 -11.07 8.25 5.57
CA TYR A 72 -12.09 8.26 4.52
C TYR A 72 -13.28 9.12 4.95
N PRO A 73 -13.82 10.00 4.09
CA PRO A 73 -14.92 10.89 4.43
C PRO A 73 -16.24 10.13 4.51
N TYR A 74 -16.46 9.48 5.65
CA TYR A 74 -17.70 8.76 5.94
C TYR A 74 -18.89 9.72 6.06
N GLY A 75 -20.00 9.39 5.40
CA GLY A 75 -21.20 10.24 5.36
C GLY A 75 -22.37 9.73 6.21
N CYS A 76 -22.71 8.45 6.10
CA CYS A 76 -23.82 7.84 6.83
C CYS A 76 -23.36 7.26 8.18
N VAL A 77 -24.26 7.12 9.14
CA VAL A 77 -23.97 6.55 10.47
C VAL A 77 -23.41 5.13 10.35
N GLU A 78 -23.95 4.31 9.45
CA GLU A 78 -23.48 2.95 9.18
C GLU A 78 -22.07 2.93 8.58
N GLN A 79 -21.77 3.92 7.72
CA GLN A 79 -20.45 4.05 7.11
C GLN A 79 -19.41 4.52 8.15
N THR A 80 -19.76 5.52 8.96
CA THR A 80 -18.90 5.98 10.07
C THR A 80 -18.69 4.87 11.09
N SER A 81 -19.71 4.06 11.39
CA SER A 81 -19.55 2.90 12.27
C SER A 81 -18.59 1.86 11.67
N SER A 82 -18.59 1.71 10.35
CA SER A 82 -17.68 0.80 9.63
C SER A 82 -16.21 1.25 9.71
N SER A 83 -15.93 2.53 10.00
CA SER A 83 -14.56 3.03 10.20
C SER A 83 -13.87 2.43 11.42
N LEU A 84 -14.63 1.82 12.34
CA LEU A 84 -14.09 1.16 13.52
C LEU A 84 -13.64 -0.28 13.26
N LEU A 85 -14.16 -0.94 12.22
CA LEU A 85 -13.82 -2.33 11.91
C LEU A 85 -12.32 -2.56 11.70
N PRO A 86 -11.57 -1.68 11.01
CA PRO A 86 -10.13 -1.83 10.87
C PRO A 86 -9.38 -1.84 12.21
N LEU A 87 -9.92 -1.23 13.28
CA LEU A 87 -9.24 -1.16 14.58
C LEU A 87 -9.04 -2.54 15.24
N ILE A 88 -9.86 -3.54 14.89
CA ILE A 88 -9.77 -4.89 15.46
C ILE A 88 -8.44 -5.58 15.08
N PRO A 89 -8.12 -5.80 13.79
CA PRO A 89 -6.84 -6.39 13.41
C PRO A 89 -5.65 -5.47 13.73
N LEU A 90 -5.83 -4.15 13.68
CA LEU A 90 -4.77 -3.18 14.00
C LEU A 90 -4.35 -3.24 15.47
N GLY A 91 -5.32 -3.40 16.37
CA GLY A 91 -5.02 -3.61 17.79
C GLY A 91 -4.20 -4.89 18.03
N GLN A 92 -4.40 -5.94 17.24
CA GLN A 92 -3.61 -7.16 17.33
C GLN A 92 -2.18 -6.94 16.81
N LEU A 93 -2.02 -6.25 15.68
CA LEU A 93 -0.72 -5.92 15.10
C LEU A 93 0.14 -5.03 16.00
N ALA A 94 -0.47 -4.02 16.62
CA ALA A 94 0.21 -3.15 17.58
C ALA A 94 0.73 -3.94 18.79
N ARG A 95 -0.04 -4.90 19.32
CA ARG A 95 0.40 -5.78 20.42
C ARG A 95 1.55 -6.71 20.03
N GLN A 96 1.68 -7.03 18.74
CA GLN A 96 2.77 -7.83 18.20
C GLN A 96 4.03 -6.98 17.90
N GLY A 97 4.00 -5.68 18.18
CA GLY A 97 5.13 -4.77 18.00
C GLY A 97 5.32 -4.28 16.56
N TYR A 98 4.30 -4.39 15.71
CA TYR A 98 4.38 -3.86 14.34
C TYR A 98 4.41 -2.32 14.37
N PRO A 99 5.31 -1.65 13.62
CA PRO A 99 5.36 -0.20 13.55
C PRO A 99 4.17 0.33 12.74
N MET A 100 3.23 1.02 13.39
CA MET A 100 1.96 1.43 12.80
C MET A 100 1.99 2.81 12.12
N GLY A 101 3.12 3.52 12.19
CA GLY A 101 3.30 4.83 11.55
C GLY A 101 2.34 5.94 12.04
N ILE A 102 1.66 5.71 13.18
CA ILE A 102 0.76 6.64 13.87
C ILE A 102 1.29 7.01 15.25
#